data_AF-R7ULX6-F1
#
_entry.id   AF-R7ULX6-F1
#
_cell.length_a   1.000
_cell.length_b   1.000
_cell.length_c   1.000
_cell.angle_alpha   90.00
_cell.angle_beta   90.00
_cell.angle_gamma   90.00
#
_symmetry.space_group_name_H-M   'P 1'
#
loop_
_entity.id
_entity.type
_entity.pdbx_description
1 polymer ?
#
loop_
_entity_poly.entity_id
_entity_poly.type
_entity_poly.pdbx_seq_one_letter_code
_entity_poly.pdbx_strand_id
1 'polypeptide(L)'
;MAALTPLVLAGIVSVLLAEFHVAHGLPNGCSWVSVKTKRLNSWNNLTADAIDINKCREICEKRIYEGFKCRSVDFSPVRRRCVLSEGDRADSYLRNYFEKDWKYNEIQCPDDGRNRSSCTLVGPVRGHAIPDSSIPSNAHSGFTLDKCEEVCRLEKRFFCISFNFKSSEGLCVLQQRDTKEVRLAEVPSFDYYELSCDPDVDLQTAATDDQLCSIKGPLDGYLGSSEGPEFVADLADCREYFEITRQVDSQWKAFSYDALLRHCYFHDKTCKEAAIVPAWLFHYYEYSCDPFDDLVKQCFIS
;
A
#
# COMPACT_ATOMS: atom_id res chain seq x y z
N MET A 1 29.97 -38.46 71.71
CA MET A 1 30.36 -37.63 70.55
C MET A 1 30.18 -38.47 69.28
N ALA A 2 29.71 -37.81 68.21
CA ALA A 2 29.42 -38.32 66.86
C ALA A 2 28.13 -39.14 66.69
N ALA A 3 27.33 -38.98 65.63
CA ALA A 3 27.05 -37.86 64.71
C ALA A 3 25.77 -38.30 63.96
N LEU A 4 24.75 -37.44 63.92
CA LEU A 4 23.53 -37.66 63.13
C LEU A 4 23.80 -37.26 61.67
N THR A 5 23.59 -38.18 60.74
CA THR A 5 23.53 -37.90 59.30
C THR A 5 22.07 -37.88 58.83
N PRO A 6 21.59 -36.78 58.23
CA PRO A 6 20.37 -36.82 57.42
C PRO A 6 20.75 -37.01 55.95
N LEU A 7 20.27 -38.09 55.34
CA LEU A 7 20.30 -38.24 53.89
C LEU A 7 19.23 -37.31 53.30
N VAL A 8 19.69 -36.27 52.60
CA VAL A 8 18.84 -35.35 51.83
C VAL A 8 18.36 -36.07 50.57
N LEU A 9 17.05 -36.30 50.46
CA LEU A 9 16.41 -36.75 49.22
C LEU A 9 16.41 -35.59 48.21
N ALA A 10 17.27 -35.67 47.19
CA ALA A 10 17.23 -34.76 46.05
C ALA A 10 16.10 -35.18 45.10
N GLY A 11 14.95 -34.52 45.20
CA GLY A 11 13.88 -34.61 44.21
C GLY A 11 14.21 -33.75 42.99
N ILE A 12 14.58 -34.39 41.89
CA ILE A 12 14.74 -33.72 40.59
C ILE A 12 13.33 -33.52 40.00
N VAL A 13 12.80 -32.30 40.12
CA VAL A 13 11.59 -31.88 39.39
C VAL A 13 12.05 -31.45 37.99
N SER A 14 12.00 -32.37 37.03
CA SER A 14 12.16 -32.05 35.61
C SER A 14 10.94 -31.27 35.13
N VAL A 15 11.03 -29.94 35.12
CA VAL A 15 10.06 -29.08 34.44
C VAL A 15 10.26 -29.25 32.94
N LEU A 16 9.43 -30.09 32.32
CA LEU A 16 9.29 -30.16 30.87
C LEU A 16 8.67 -28.84 30.39
N LEU A 17 9.52 -27.89 30.00
CA LEU A 17 9.12 -26.74 29.19
C LEU A 17 8.76 -27.26 27.81
N ALA A 18 7.49 -27.62 27.61
CA ALA A 18 6.95 -27.78 26.28
C ALA A 18 6.94 -26.39 25.63
N GLU A 19 7.91 -26.13 24.76
CA GLU A 19 7.84 -25.02 23.82
C GLU A 19 6.62 -25.24 22.94
N PHE A 20 5.51 -24.59 23.29
CA PHE A 20 4.40 -24.43 22.36
C PHE A 20 4.94 -23.58 21.21
N HIS A 21 5.39 -24.25 20.14
CA HIS A 21 5.55 -23.61 18.85
C HIS A 21 4.15 -23.17 18.40
N VAL A 22 3.79 -21.95 18.77
CA VAL A 22 2.67 -21.26 18.15
C VAL A 22 3.02 -21.21 16.67
N ALA A 23 2.25 -21.89 15.82
CA ALA A 23 2.39 -21.73 14.39
C ALA A 23 2.05 -20.27 14.08
N HIS A 24 3.06 -19.49 13.67
CA HIS A 24 2.90 -18.08 13.30
C HIS A 24 2.30 -18.09 11.88
N GLY A 25 0.97 -18.15 11.79
CA GLY A 25 0.24 -18.08 10.53
C GLY A 25 -0.39 -16.70 10.33
N LEU A 26 -0.98 -16.49 9.15
CA LEU A 26 -1.79 -15.30 8.90
C LEU A 26 -2.98 -15.22 9.88
N PRO A 27 -3.48 -14.00 10.18
CA PRO A 27 -4.74 -13.85 10.91
C PRO A 27 -5.89 -14.60 10.23
N ASN A 28 -6.89 -14.99 11.02
CA ASN A 28 -8.01 -15.80 10.53
C ASN A 28 -8.69 -15.14 9.32
N GLY A 29 -8.89 -15.93 8.26
CA GLY A 29 -9.54 -15.48 7.02
C GLY A 29 -8.62 -14.75 6.05
N CYS A 30 -7.43 -14.31 6.46
CA CYS A 30 -6.48 -13.67 5.57
C CYS A 30 -5.82 -14.67 4.62
N SER A 31 -5.42 -14.21 3.43
CA SER A 31 -4.76 -15.03 2.43
C SER A 31 -3.72 -14.24 1.63
N TRP A 32 -2.75 -14.97 1.08
CA TRP A 32 -1.75 -14.40 0.18
C TRP A 32 -2.27 -14.27 -1.25
N VAL A 33 -2.16 -13.08 -1.81
CA VAL A 33 -2.42 -12.80 -3.23
C VAL A 33 -1.10 -12.59 -3.94
N SER A 34 -0.93 -13.25 -5.09
CA SER A 34 0.34 -13.25 -5.85
C SER A 34 0.26 -12.43 -7.14
N VAL A 35 1.26 -11.58 -7.37
CA VAL A 35 1.46 -10.92 -8.67
C VAL A 35 2.87 -11.23 -9.18
N LYS A 36 2.94 -11.86 -10.35
CA LYS A 36 4.21 -12.28 -10.97
C LYS A 36 4.90 -11.11 -11.67
N THR A 37 6.22 -11.15 -11.74
CA THR A 37 7.08 -10.21 -12.51
C THR A 37 6.97 -8.74 -12.08
N LYS A 38 6.44 -8.52 -10.87
CA LYS A 38 6.18 -7.22 -10.29
C LYS A 38 6.88 -7.11 -8.95
N ARG A 39 7.15 -5.88 -8.57
CA ARG A 39 7.66 -5.51 -7.26
C ARG A 39 7.00 -4.21 -6.78
N LEU A 40 6.80 -4.07 -5.48
CA LEU A 40 6.36 -2.81 -4.89
C LEU A 40 7.43 -1.74 -5.10
N ASN A 41 7.04 -0.58 -5.63
CA ASN A 41 8.02 0.46 -5.96
C ASN A 41 8.63 1.09 -4.70
N SER A 42 7.83 1.24 -3.64
CA SER A 42 8.22 1.87 -2.37
C SER A 42 7.85 0.96 -1.18
N TRP A 43 7.94 1.47 0.06
CA TRP A 43 7.65 0.70 1.29
C TRP A 43 8.53 -0.53 1.45
N ASN A 44 9.78 -0.47 1.00
CA ASN A 44 10.74 -1.56 1.12
C ASN A 44 11.39 -1.58 2.52
N ASN A 45 10.57 -1.71 3.57
CA ASN A 45 10.97 -1.44 4.96
C ASN A 45 12.11 -2.33 5.47
N LEU A 46 12.08 -3.63 5.18
CA LEU A 46 13.06 -4.59 5.67
C LEU A 46 13.52 -5.52 4.56
N THR A 47 14.78 -5.91 4.61
CA THR A 47 15.34 -6.94 3.73
C THR A 47 15.79 -8.14 4.55
N ALA A 48 15.47 -9.34 4.06
CA ALA A 48 15.88 -10.61 4.65
C ALA A 48 16.35 -11.58 3.56
N ASP A 49 17.17 -12.55 3.95
CA ASP A 49 17.53 -13.66 3.07
C ASP A 49 16.40 -14.69 3.07
N ALA A 50 16.00 -15.12 1.87
CA ALA A 50 15.03 -16.19 1.70
C ALA A 50 15.43 -17.10 0.55
N ILE A 51 15.17 -18.39 0.71
CA ILE A 51 15.50 -19.38 -0.32
C ILE A 51 14.43 -19.44 -1.42
N ASP A 52 13.18 -19.13 -1.06
CA ASP A 52 12.03 -19.09 -1.93
C ASP A 52 10.97 -18.12 -1.40
N ILE A 53 9.88 -17.99 -2.15
CA ILE A 53 8.79 -17.07 -1.79
C ILE A 53 7.98 -17.54 -0.57
N ASN A 54 7.84 -18.83 -0.32
CA ASN A 54 7.14 -19.32 0.87
C ASN A 54 7.93 -18.97 2.12
N LYS A 55 9.26 -19.11 2.06
CA LYS A 55 10.11 -18.68 3.17
C LYS A 55 10.01 -17.17 3.41
N CYS A 56 9.91 -16.39 2.34
CA CYS A 56 9.71 -14.94 2.44
C CYS A 56 8.37 -14.59 3.14
N ARG A 57 7.29 -15.31 2.83
CA ARG A 57 5.99 -15.18 3.51
C ARG A 57 6.05 -15.58 4.98
N GLU A 58 6.69 -16.70 5.32
CA GLU A 58 6.89 -17.12 6.71
C GLU A 58 7.66 -16.07 7.52
N ILE A 59 8.68 -15.45 6.92
CA ILE A 59 9.42 -14.36 7.58
C ILE A 59 8.47 -13.19 7.85
N CYS A 60 7.68 -12.77 6.86
CA CYS A 60 6.67 -11.73 7.02
C CYS A 60 5.68 -12.04 8.15
N GLU A 61 5.08 -13.24 8.13
CA GLU A 61 4.15 -13.72 9.15
C GLU A 61 4.77 -13.71 10.55
N LYS A 62 6.00 -14.20 10.68
CA LYS A 62 6.75 -14.17 11.95
C LYS A 62 6.98 -12.74 12.45
N ARG A 63 7.32 -11.82 11.57
CA ARG A 63 7.59 -10.40 11.91
C ARG A 63 6.35 -9.68 12.42
N ILE A 64 5.14 -10.08 12.00
CA ILE A 64 3.87 -9.56 12.53
C ILE A 64 3.79 -9.72 14.05
N TYR A 65 4.18 -10.89 14.56
CA TYR A 65 4.17 -11.17 16.01
C TYR A 65 5.33 -10.50 16.75
N GLU A 66 6.34 -10.00 16.04
CA GLU A 66 7.45 -9.21 16.58
C GLU A 66 7.15 -7.69 16.56
N GLY A 67 5.95 -7.29 16.13
CA GLY A 67 5.49 -5.89 16.13
C GLY A 67 5.65 -5.15 14.79
N PHE A 68 6.19 -5.80 13.75
CA PHE A 68 6.32 -5.21 12.41
C PHE A 68 5.06 -5.49 11.59
N LYS A 69 4.41 -4.46 11.03
CA LYS A 69 3.11 -4.60 10.35
C LYS A 69 3.26 -5.10 8.91
N CYS A 70 3.83 -6.28 8.73
CA CYS A 70 4.07 -6.81 7.38
C CYS A 70 2.76 -7.02 6.62
N ARG A 71 2.60 -6.34 5.48
CA ARG A 71 1.42 -6.41 4.59
C ARG A 71 1.75 -6.98 3.23
N SER A 72 2.98 -6.83 2.77
CA SER A 72 3.42 -7.45 1.51
C SER A 72 4.90 -7.81 1.49
N VAL A 73 5.27 -8.62 0.49
CA VAL A 73 6.63 -9.08 0.26
C VAL A 73 6.99 -9.10 -1.22
N ASP A 74 8.25 -8.78 -1.50
CA ASP A 74 8.88 -8.96 -2.80
C ASP A 74 10.01 -9.98 -2.71
N PHE A 75 9.98 -11.01 -3.54
CA PHE A 75 11.04 -12.01 -3.59
C PHE A 75 11.72 -12.10 -4.95
N SER A 76 13.04 -12.04 -4.95
CA SER A 76 13.88 -12.36 -6.12
C SER A 76 14.58 -13.70 -5.91
N PRO A 77 14.30 -14.74 -6.74
CA PRO A 77 15.01 -16.02 -6.67
C PRO A 77 16.46 -15.89 -7.12
N VAL A 78 16.77 -14.98 -8.03
CA VAL A 78 18.13 -14.75 -8.54
C VAL A 78 19.01 -14.13 -7.45
N ARG A 79 18.46 -13.14 -6.73
CA ARG A 79 19.17 -12.43 -5.66
C ARG A 79 19.03 -13.11 -4.29
N ARG A 80 18.19 -14.14 -4.19
CA ARG A 80 17.79 -14.83 -2.94
C ARG A 80 17.37 -13.87 -1.83
N ARG A 81 16.69 -12.79 -2.24
CA ARG A 81 16.37 -11.66 -1.39
C ARG A 81 14.87 -11.53 -1.24
N CYS A 82 14.44 -11.37 0.00
CA CYS A 82 13.08 -11.07 0.42
C CYS A 82 13.04 -9.64 0.93
N VAL A 83 12.17 -8.81 0.37
CA VAL A 83 11.88 -7.48 0.88
C VAL A 83 10.50 -7.52 1.51
N LEU A 84 10.38 -7.03 2.75
CA LEU A 84 9.15 -6.98 3.52
C LEU A 84 8.67 -5.55 3.59
N SER A 85 7.36 -5.37 3.47
CA SER A 85 6.73 -4.06 3.37
C SER A 85 5.57 -3.95 4.35
N GLU A 86 5.48 -2.81 5.04
CA GLU A 86 4.28 -2.43 5.81
C GLU A 86 3.19 -1.84 4.92
N GLY A 87 3.52 -1.50 3.67
CA GLY A 87 2.56 -1.17 2.63
C GLY A 87 2.22 -2.36 1.74
N ASP A 88 1.18 -2.20 0.95
CA ASP A 88 0.83 -3.06 -0.19
C ASP A 88 0.52 -2.21 -1.43
N ARG A 89 -0.13 -2.81 -2.45
CA ARG A 89 -0.37 -2.11 -3.72
C ARG A 89 -1.33 -0.93 -3.63
N ALA A 90 -2.09 -0.78 -2.54
CA ALA A 90 -2.87 0.42 -2.29
C ALA A 90 -1.97 1.58 -1.84
N ASP A 91 -0.87 1.27 -1.14
CA ASP A 91 0.07 2.26 -0.60
C ASP A 91 1.17 2.65 -1.61
N SER A 92 1.45 1.79 -2.60
CA SER A 92 2.42 2.05 -3.68
C SER A 92 2.13 1.23 -4.92
N TYR A 93 2.49 1.74 -6.10
CA TYR A 93 2.23 1.03 -7.35
C TYR A 93 3.22 -0.14 -7.57
N LEU A 94 2.77 -1.14 -8.32
CA LEU A 94 3.60 -2.27 -8.72
C LEU A 94 4.40 -1.96 -10.00
N ARG A 95 5.72 -1.95 -9.90
CA ARG A 95 6.62 -1.70 -11.01
C ARG A 95 7.06 -3.00 -11.70
N ASN A 96 7.19 -2.93 -13.03
CA ASN A 96 7.92 -3.95 -13.79
C ASN A 96 9.43 -3.70 -13.62
N TYR A 97 10.17 -4.67 -13.11
CA TYR A 97 11.63 -4.63 -13.15
C TYR A 97 12.16 -5.33 -14.40
N PHE A 98 13.24 -4.79 -14.98
CA PHE A 98 13.85 -5.28 -16.22
C PHE A 98 14.17 -6.78 -16.18
N GLU A 99 14.58 -7.27 -15.01
CA GLU A 99 15.00 -8.64 -14.75
C GLU A 99 13.81 -9.63 -14.67
N LYS A 100 12.56 -9.12 -14.48
CA LYS A 100 11.30 -9.90 -14.36
C LYS A 100 11.35 -11.08 -13.38
N ASP A 101 12.33 -11.11 -12.49
CA ASP A 101 12.60 -12.17 -11.53
C ASP A 101 11.84 -11.97 -10.21
N TRP A 102 11.33 -10.76 -9.97
CA TRP A 102 10.58 -10.43 -8.77
C TRP A 102 9.19 -11.06 -8.73
N LYS A 103 8.82 -11.55 -7.54
CA LYS A 103 7.52 -12.11 -7.20
C LYS A 103 6.94 -11.31 -6.05
N TYR A 104 5.88 -10.56 -6.32
CA TYR A 104 5.14 -9.81 -5.31
C TYR A 104 4.06 -10.69 -4.68
N ASN A 105 3.90 -10.59 -3.37
CA ASN A 105 2.73 -11.09 -2.66
C ASN A 105 2.26 -10.12 -1.60
N GLU A 106 0.96 -10.02 -1.42
CA GLU A 106 0.36 -9.25 -0.33
C GLU A 106 -0.66 -10.07 0.44
N ILE A 107 -0.87 -9.67 1.68
CA ILE A 107 -1.88 -10.24 2.57
C ILE A 107 -3.19 -9.50 2.32
N GLN A 108 -4.26 -10.26 2.06
CA GLN A 108 -5.61 -9.73 1.99
C GLN A 108 -6.47 -10.37 3.07
N CYS A 109 -7.11 -9.53 3.89
CA CYS A 109 -7.96 -9.94 4.99
C CYS A 109 -9.42 -9.56 4.71
N PRO A 110 -10.41 -10.41 5.07
CA PRO A 110 -11.82 -10.08 4.94
C PRO A 110 -12.22 -8.83 5.73
N ASP A 111 -11.63 -8.64 6.91
CA ASP A 111 -11.90 -7.52 7.81
C ASP A 111 -11.04 -6.27 7.50
N ASP A 112 -10.34 -6.25 6.36
CA ASP A 112 -9.61 -5.06 5.92
C ASP A 112 -10.60 -3.94 5.60
N GLY A 113 -10.38 -2.74 6.13
CA GLY A 113 -11.27 -1.59 5.92
C GLY A 113 -11.42 -1.17 4.44
N ARG A 114 -10.53 -1.65 3.57
CA ARG A 114 -10.61 -1.45 2.11
C ARG A 114 -11.50 -2.49 1.43
N ASN A 115 -11.84 -3.58 2.09
CA ASN A 115 -12.77 -4.57 1.55
C ASN A 115 -14.20 -4.00 1.57
N ARG A 116 -14.73 -3.68 0.38
CA ARG A 116 -16.08 -3.13 0.22
C ARG A 116 -17.08 -4.13 -0.37
N SER A 117 -16.76 -5.42 -0.35
CA SER A 117 -17.59 -6.48 -0.93
C SER A 117 -18.99 -6.59 -0.31
N SER A 118 -19.21 -6.07 0.90
CA SER A 118 -20.52 -6.00 1.56
C SER A 118 -21.23 -4.65 1.43
N CYS A 119 -20.58 -3.66 0.82
CA CYS A 119 -21.08 -2.28 0.76
C CYS A 119 -22.04 -2.06 -0.41
N THR A 120 -22.81 -0.97 -0.40
CA THR A 120 -23.85 -0.72 -1.41
C THR A 120 -23.22 -0.25 -2.71
N LEU A 121 -23.74 -0.72 -3.86
CA LEU A 121 -23.35 -0.16 -5.15
C LEU A 121 -23.98 1.23 -5.33
N VAL A 122 -23.15 2.22 -5.58
CA VAL A 122 -23.53 3.61 -5.86
C VAL A 122 -23.12 3.99 -7.29
N GLY A 123 -23.89 4.88 -7.92
CA GLY A 123 -23.76 5.27 -9.32
C GLY A 123 -25.08 5.14 -10.11
N PRO A 124 -25.06 5.28 -11.44
CA PRO A 124 -23.90 5.63 -12.26
C PRO A 124 -23.52 7.11 -12.18
N VAL A 125 -22.22 7.41 -12.24
CA VAL A 125 -21.75 8.70 -12.75
C VAL A 125 -21.61 8.58 -14.27
N ARG A 126 -22.56 9.17 -14.98
CA ARG A 126 -22.69 8.97 -16.43
C ARG A 126 -21.61 9.69 -17.23
N GLY A 127 -21.11 9.03 -18.26
CA GLY A 127 -20.11 9.60 -19.17
C GLY A 127 -18.77 9.88 -18.48
N HIS A 128 -18.49 9.19 -17.39
CA HIS A 128 -17.29 9.36 -16.58
C HIS A 128 -16.68 8.01 -16.24
N ALA A 129 -15.37 8.01 -16.02
CA ALA A 129 -14.61 6.82 -15.66
C ALA A 129 -13.37 7.22 -14.87
N ILE A 130 -12.88 6.35 -13.99
CA ILE A 130 -11.50 6.50 -13.49
C ILE A 130 -10.57 6.13 -14.66
N PRO A 131 -9.74 7.07 -15.16
CA PRO A 131 -8.89 6.87 -16.33
C PRO A 131 -7.58 6.20 -15.92
N ASP A 132 -7.62 5.06 -15.24
CA ASP A 132 -6.39 4.34 -14.87
C ASP A 132 -6.44 2.86 -15.27
N SER A 133 -5.26 2.43 -15.72
CA SER A 133 -4.91 1.30 -16.57
C SER A 133 -3.62 0.69 -16.04
N SER A 134 -3.64 -0.57 -15.59
CA SER A 134 -2.38 -1.33 -15.45
C SER A 134 -2.52 -2.85 -15.48
N ILE A 135 -3.73 -3.39 -15.56
CA ILE A 135 -3.94 -4.83 -15.66
C ILE A 135 -4.97 -5.15 -16.75
N PRO A 136 -4.53 -5.60 -17.95
CA PRO A 136 -5.43 -6.05 -19.01
C PRO A 136 -6.42 -7.14 -18.55
N SER A 137 -6.09 -7.88 -17.48
CA SER A 137 -6.92 -8.95 -16.93
C SER A 137 -8.07 -8.48 -16.03
N ASN A 138 -8.33 -7.17 -15.93
CA ASN A 138 -9.45 -6.64 -15.12
C ASN A 138 -10.64 -6.22 -15.98
N ALA A 139 -10.54 -6.41 -17.30
CA ALA A 139 -11.61 -6.16 -18.25
C ALA A 139 -12.41 -7.43 -18.53
N HIS A 140 -13.74 -7.33 -18.50
CA HIS A 140 -14.67 -8.40 -18.82
C HIS A 140 -15.67 -7.90 -19.85
N SER A 141 -15.91 -8.67 -20.92
CA SER A 141 -16.85 -8.29 -21.99
C SER A 141 -18.09 -9.17 -21.98
N GLY A 142 -19.19 -8.65 -22.54
CA GLY A 142 -20.47 -9.37 -22.59
C GLY A 142 -21.18 -9.50 -21.24
N PHE A 143 -20.85 -8.66 -20.27
CA PHE A 143 -21.47 -8.65 -18.94
C PHE A 143 -22.63 -7.66 -18.86
N THR A 144 -23.61 -7.98 -18.03
CA THR A 144 -24.60 -7.03 -17.53
C THR A 144 -24.01 -6.22 -16.36
N LEU A 145 -24.69 -5.14 -15.97
CA LEU A 145 -24.33 -4.37 -14.78
C LEU A 145 -24.30 -5.24 -13.51
N ASP A 146 -25.33 -6.05 -13.28
CA ASP A 146 -25.38 -6.95 -12.13
C ASP A 146 -24.20 -7.94 -12.12
N LYS A 147 -23.78 -8.40 -13.31
CA LYS A 147 -22.63 -9.29 -13.43
C LYS A 147 -21.31 -8.58 -13.17
N CYS A 148 -21.18 -7.32 -13.57
CA CYS A 148 -20.07 -6.45 -13.19
C CYS A 148 -19.93 -6.35 -11.67
N GLU A 149 -21.03 -6.01 -11.00
CA GLU A 149 -21.07 -5.88 -9.55
C GLU A 149 -20.70 -7.20 -8.87
N GLU A 150 -21.31 -8.31 -9.28
CA GLU A 150 -21.02 -9.64 -8.73
C GLU A 150 -19.53 -10.00 -8.85
N VAL A 151 -18.93 -9.79 -10.03
CA VAL A 151 -17.51 -10.11 -10.24
C VAL A 151 -16.61 -9.15 -9.47
N CYS A 152 -16.98 -7.89 -9.30
CA CYS A 152 -16.26 -6.97 -8.42
C CYS A 152 -16.26 -7.49 -6.98
N ARG A 153 -17.44 -7.83 -6.42
CA ARG A 153 -17.56 -8.35 -5.04
C ARG A 153 -16.81 -9.66 -4.82
N LEU A 154 -16.66 -10.49 -5.85
CA LEU A 154 -15.97 -11.78 -5.81
C LEU A 154 -14.51 -11.72 -6.26
N GLU A 155 -14.00 -10.55 -6.62
CA GLU A 155 -12.61 -10.39 -7.04
C GLU A 155 -11.67 -10.72 -5.87
N LYS A 156 -10.77 -11.69 -6.10
CA LYS A 156 -9.81 -12.15 -5.08
C LYS A 156 -8.39 -11.71 -5.37
N ARG A 157 -8.16 -11.17 -6.57
CA ARG A 157 -6.85 -10.69 -6.98
C ARG A 157 -6.57 -9.32 -6.44
N PHE A 158 -7.56 -8.54 -6.02
CA PHE A 158 -7.45 -7.24 -5.35
C PHE A 158 -8.80 -6.91 -4.70
N PHE A 159 -8.84 -5.93 -3.79
CA PHE A 159 -10.11 -5.40 -3.30
C PHE A 159 -10.74 -4.55 -4.39
N CYS A 160 -11.65 -5.12 -5.17
CA CYS A 160 -12.43 -4.34 -6.12
C CYS A 160 -13.40 -3.45 -5.34
N ILE A 161 -13.24 -2.14 -5.49
CA ILE A 161 -14.08 -1.15 -4.82
C ILE A 161 -14.86 -0.31 -5.82
N SER A 162 -14.52 -0.34 -7.10
CA SER A 162 -15.26 0.35 -8.15
C SER A 162 -15.08 -0.32 -9.51
N PHE A 163 -15.87 0.09 -10.49
CA PHE A 163 -15.70 -0.34 -11.87
C PHE A 163 -16.26 0.68 -12.88
N ASN A 164 -15.64 0.71 -14.07
CA ASN A 164 -16.19 1.38 -15.23
C ASN A 164 -17.03 0.39 -16.04
N PHE A 165 -18.23 0.79 -16.47
CA PHE A 165 -19.12 -0.03 -17.28
C PHE A 165 -19.51 0.66 -18.59
N LYS A 166 -19.30 -0.03 -19.71
CA LYS A 166 -19.73 0.39 -21.05
C LYS A 166 -20.85 -0.52 -21.51
N SER A 167 -22.07 -0.03 -21.39
CA SER A 167 -23.31 -0.77 -21.63
C SER A 167 -23.45 -1.30 -23.05
N SER A 168 -22.93 -0.58 -24.06
CA SER A 168 -23.03 -0.98 -25.47
C SER A 168 -22.28 -2.27 -25.82
N GLU A 169 -21.25 -2.62 -25.05
CA GLU A 169 -20.40 -3.79 -25.26
C GLU A 169 -20.50 -4.80 -24.09
N GLY A 170 -21.25 -4.46 -23.03
CA GLY A 170 -21.19 -5.16 -21.76
C GLY A 170 -19.77 -5.22 -21.20
N LEU A 171 -18.99 -4.15 -21.40
CA LEU A 171 -17.58 -4.10 -21.00
C LEU A 171 -17.48 -3.54 -19.59
N CYS A 172 -16.94 -4.36 -18.69
CA CYS A 172 -16.64 -4.04 -17.30
C CYS A 172 -15.15 -3.87 -17.11
N VAL A 173 -14.70 -2.83 -16.41
CA VAL A 173 -13.30 -2.68 -16.01
C VAL A 173 -13.24 -2.49 -14.50
N LEU A 174 -12.79 -3.52 -13.80
CA LEU A 174 -12.74 -3.57 -12.34
C LEU A 174 -11.53 -2.79 -11.77
N GLN A 175 -11.74 -2.09 -10.66
CA GLN A 175 -10.77 -1.15 -10.11
C GLN A 175 -10.62 -1.27 -8.59
N GLN A 176 -9.39 -1.04 -8.12
CA GLN A 176 -9.03 -1.02 -6.70
C GLN A 176 -9.10 0.39 -6.10
N ARG A 177 -9.45 1.39 -6.91
CA ARG A 177 -9.47 2.79 -6.52
C ARG A 177 -10.86 3.34 -6.66
N ASP A 178 -11.17 4.38 -5.92
CA ASP A 178 -12.47 5.03 -5.92
C ASP A 178 -12.37 6.53 -6.19
N THR A 179 -13.49 7.26 -6.09
CA THR A 179 -13.48 8.72 -6.26
C THR A 179 -12.81 9.46 -5.11
N LYS A 180 -12.47 8.79 -4.00
CA LYS A 180 -11.69 9.38 -2.90
C LYS A 180 -10.19 9.34 -3.19
N GLU A 181 -9.76 8.44 -4.09
CA GLU A 181 -8.37 8.28 -4.49
C GLU A 181 -8.03 8.84 -5.88
N VAL A 182 -8.98 8.77 -6.83
CA VAL A 182 -8.75 9.22 -8.20
C VAL A 182 -9.93 10.03 -8.74
N ARG A 183 -9.61 11.17 -9.39
CA ARG A 183 -10.60 11.98 -10.10
C ARG A 183 -11.15 11.23 -11.32
N LEU A 184 -12.46 11.32 -11.51
CA LEU A 184 -13.11 10.84 -12.72
C LEU A 184 -12.73 11.71 -13.92
N ALA A 185 -12.37 11.08 -15.04
CA ALA A 185 -12.33 11.77 -16.33
C ALA A 185 -13.64 11.61 -17.07
N GLU A 186 -13.94 12.60 -17.90
CA GLU A 186 -15.02 12.53 -18.88
C GLU A 186 -14.68 11.48 -19.95
N VAL A 187 -15.45 10.41 -19.96
CA VAL A 187 -15.35 9.32 -20.93
C VAL A 187 -16.78 8.94 -21.34
N PRO A 188 -17.36 9.60 -22.35
CA PRO A 188 -18.81 9.52 -22.67
C PRO A 188 -19.35 8.11 -22.95
N SER A 189 -18.47 7.14 -23.24
CA SER A 189 -18.83 5.74 -23.51
C SER A 189 -18.88 4.84 -22.27
N PHE A 190 -18.50 5.36 -21.09
CA PHE A 190 -18.47 4.64 -19.84
C PHE A 190 -19.31 5.34 -18.78
N ASP A 191 -19.90 4.52 -17.92
CA ASP A 191 -20.50 4.92 -16.66
C ASP A 191 -19.65 4.39 -15.51
N TYR A 192 -19.43 5.19 -14.48
CA TYR A 192 -18.67 4.79 -13.30
C TYR A 192 -19.60 4.35 -12.15
N TYR A 193 -19.22 3.27 -11.47
CA TYR A 193 -19.90 2.71 -10.31
C TYR A 193 -18.90 2.39 -9.20
N GLU A 194 -19.34 2.48 -7.95
CA GLU A 194 -18.50 2.23 -6.78
C GLU A 194 -19.24 1.46 -5.69
N LEU A 195 -18.53 0.64 -4.92
CA LEU A 195 -19.02 0.08 -3.68
C LEU A 195 -18.74 1.08 -2.55
N SER A 196 -19.78 1.73 -2.03
CA SER A 196 -19.68 2.69 -0.92
C SER A 196 -20.33 2.12 0.34
N CYS A 197 -19.58 2.17 1.45
CA CYS A 197 -20.07 1.80 2.77
C CYS A 197 -20.74 2.98 3.49
N ASP A 198 -20.75 4.14 2.85
CA ASP A 198 -21.47 5.34 3.28
C ASP A 198 -22.69 5.52 2.36
N PRO A 199 -23.92 5.37 2.90
CA PRO A 199 -25.15 5.40 2.10
C PRO A 199 -25.51 6.80 1.58
N ASP A 200 -24.91 7.86 2.13
CA ASP A 200 -25.25 9.25 1.79
C ASP A 200 -24.31 9.88 0.76
N VAL A 201 -23.39 9.10 0.17
CA VAL A 201 -22.43 9.60 -0.82
C VAL A 201 -23.10 9.94 -2.14
N ASP A 202 -23.23 11.24 -2.42
CA ASP A 202 -23.58 11.74 -3.75
C ASP A 202 -22.33 11.79 -4.67
N LEU A 203 -22.16 10.75 -5.47
CA LEU A 203 -21.06 10.65 -6.44
C LEU A 203 -21.08 11.72 -7.54
N GLN A 204 -22.21 12.41 -7.78
CA GLN A 204 -22.26 13.46 -8.80
C GLN A 204 -21.41 14.67 -8.39
N THR A 205 -21.32 14.94 -7.10
CA THR A 205 -20.45 16.00 -6.55
C THR A 205 -18.96 15.64 -6.65
N ALA A 206 -18.62 14.36 -6.50
CA ALA A 206 -17.24 13.87 -6.60
C ALA A 206 -16.65 13.98 -8.02
N ALA A 207 -17.49 14.04 -9.06
CA ALA A 207 -17.05 14.29 -10.44
C ALA A 207 -16.62 15.76 -10.67
N THR A 208 -17.13 16.68 -9.85
CA THR A 208 -16.90 18.12 -9.99
C THR A 208 -15.88 18.68 -9.00
N ASP A 209 -15.48 17.89 -8.00
CA ASP A 209 -14.61 18.38 -6.94
C ASP A 209 -13.14 18.43 -7.39
N ASP A 210 -12.57 19.64 -7.35
CA ASP A 210 -11.24 19.97 -7.85
C ASP A 210 -10.12 19.61 -6.85
N GLN A 211 -10.43 18.91 -5.75
CA GLN A 211 -9.53 18.79 -4.60
C GLN A 211 -9.21 17.36 -4.15
N LEU A 212 -8.95 16.46 -5.10
CA LEU A 212 -8.43 15.12 -4.78
C LEU A 212 -6.90 15.10 -4.78
N CYS A 213 -6.32 15.79 -3.82
CA CYS A 213 -4.88 15.93 -3.72
C CYS A 213 -4.35 15.06 -2.57
N SER A 214 -3.25 14.36 -2.81
CA SER A 214 -2.65 13.47 -1.82
C SER A 214 -1.12 13.55 -1.84
N ILE A 215 -0.52 13.18 -0.72
CA ILE A 215 0.95 13.04 -0.62
C ILE A 215 1.36 11.76 -1.37
N LYS A 216 2.21 11.92 -2.38
CA LYS A 216 2.85 10.88 -3.18
C LYS A 216 4.25 10.59 -2.65
N GLY A 217 4.74 9.37 -2.87
CA GLY A 217 6.09 8.92 -2.46
C GLY A 217 6.07 7.62 -1.66
N PRO A 218 7.20 7.22 -1.07
CA PRO A 218 8.49 7.91 -1.09
C PRO A 218 9.29 7.73 -2.40
N LEU A 219 10.14 8.72 -2.69
CA LEU A 219 11.38 8.55 -3.43
C LEU A 219 12.52 8.34 -2.44
N ASP A 220 12.99 7.11 -2.34
CA ASP A 220 14.03 6.71 -1.39
C ASP A 220 15.41 7.23 -1.81
N GLY A 221 16.14 7.80 -0.85
CA GLY A 221 17.50 8.28 -1.04
C GLY A 221 17.60 9.67 -1.66
N TYR A 222 16.58 10.51 -1.50
CA TYR A 222 16.54 11.86 -2.06
C TYR A 222 16.02 12.89 -1.06
N LEU A 223 16.49 14.13 -1.21
CA LEU A 223 16.13 15.30 -0.41
C LEU A 223 15.78 16.47 -1.34
N GLY A 224 14.70 17.20 -1.05
CA GLY A 224 14.34 18.42 -1.77
C GLY A 224 15.16 19.64 -1.35
N SER A 225 14.99 20.78 -2.03
CA SER A 225 15.55 22.05 -1.58
C SER A 225 14.87 22.45 -0.26
N SER A 226 15.63 22.48 0.84
CA SER A 226 15.06 22.55 2.19
C SER A 226 15.13 23.93 2.82
N GLU A 227 14.09 24.28 3.58
CA GLU A 227 14.21 25.12 4.77
C GLU A 227 14.43 24.19 6.00
N GLY A 228 15.02 24.68 7.10
CA GLY A 228 15.64 23.85 8.15
C GLY A 228 14.77 22.72 8.77
N PRO A 229 15.39 21.73 9.45
CA PRO A 229 14.68 20.55 9.94
C PRO A 229 13.77 20.84 11.12
N GLU A 230 12.67 20.11 11.17
CA GLU A 230 11.82 19.95 12.35
C GLU A 230 12.00 18.55 12.94
N PHE A 231 12.03 18.45 14.26
CA PHE A 231 12.15 17.17 14.95
C PHE A 231 10.76 16.57 15.19
N VAL A 232 10.56 15.34 14.73
CA VAL A 232 9.30 14.60 14.86
C VAL A 232 9.58 13.21 15.43
N ALA A 233 8.59 12.47 15.96
CA ALA A 233 8.90 11.15 16.51
C ALA A 233 9.10 10.11 15.40
N ASP A 234 8.26 10.15 14.36
CA ASP A 234 8.29 9.24 13.22
C ASP A 234 7.78 9.87 11.90
N LEU A 235 7.63 9.05 10.86
CA LEU A 235 7.14 9.47 9.54
C LEU A 235 5.65 9.88 9.57
N ALA A 236 4.83 9.25 10.41
CA ALA A 236 3.42 9.58 10.50
C ALA A 236 3.26 10.99 11.08
N ASP A 237 4.03 11.32 12.12
CA ASP A 237 4.11 12.67 12.68
C ASP A 237 4.59 13.68 11.64
N CYS A 238 5.65 13.36 10.86
CA CYS A 238 6.14 14.24 9.78
C CYS A 238 5.05 14.54 8.75
N ARG A 239 4.28 13.52 8.36
CA ARG A 239 3.18 13.63 7.41
C ARG A 239 2.04 14.48 7.95
N GLU A 240 1.59 14.20 9.17
CA GLU A 240 0.52 14.97 9.82
C GLU A 240 0.93 16.44 9.97
N TYR A 241 2.16 16.68 10.41
CA TYR A 241 2.70 18.04 10.57
C TYR A 241 2.81 18.78 9.24
N PHE A 242 3.19 18.09 8.16
CA PHE A 242 3.20 18.64 6.82
C PHE A 242 1.78 19.03 6.36
N GLU A 243 0.79 18.17 6.57
CA GLU A 243 -0.60 18.45 6.18
C GLU A 243 -1.17 19.67 6.92
N ILE A 244 -0.94 19.76 8.24
CA ILE A 244 -1.37 20.90 9.05
C ILE A 244 -0.70 22.18 8.57
N THR A 245 0.63 22.16 8.42
CA THR A 245 1.41 23.34 8.00
C THR A 245 0.99 23.80 6.60
N ARG A 246 0.74 22.87 5.68
CA ARG A 246 0.29 23.19 4.31
C ARG A 246 -1.11 23.79 4.27
N GLN A 247 -2.01 23.37 5.16
CA GLN A 247 -3.36 23.97 5.26
C GLN A 247 -3.28 25.44 5.68
N VAL A 248 -2.31 25.79 6.53
CA VAL A 248 -2.05 27.16 6.95
C VAL A 248 -1.30 27.94 5.85
N ASP A 249 -0.37 27.28 5.18
CA ASP A 249 0.50 27.87 4.17
C ASP A 249 0.67 26.95 2.96
N SER A 250 -0.07 27.25 1.89
CA SER A 250 -0.08 26.45 0.67
C SER A 250 1.25 26.48 -0.11
N GLN A 251 2.26 27.23 0.33
CA GLN A 251 3.57 27.22 -0.33
C GLN A 251 4.28 25.87 -0.22
N TRP A 252 3.98 25.09 0.83
CA TRP A 252 4.61 23.78 1.04
C TRP A 252 4.07 22.73 0.07
N LYS A 253 4.96 22.22 -0.78
CA LYS A 253 4.60 21.26 -1.84
C LYS A 253 5.14 19.86 -1.58
N ALA A 254 6.18 19.73 -0.78
CA ALA A 254 6.82 18.45 -0.52
C ALA A 254 7.48 18.41 0.86
N PHE A 255 7.85 17.21 1.30
CA PHE A 255 8.71 17.04 2.48
C PHE A 255 9.67 15.86 2.30
N SER A 256 10.77 15.87 3.04
CA SER A 256 11.68 14.73 3.18
C SER A 256 11.79 14.31 4.63
N TYR A 257 11.81 13.00 4.86
CA TYR A 257 11.93 12.43 6.21
C TYR A 257 13.19 11.57 6.34
N ASP A 258 13.99 11.84 7.37
CA ASP A 258 15.12 11.00 7.80
C ASP A 258 14.72 10.20 9.04
N ALA A 259 14.59 8.87 8.87
CA ALA A 259 14.17 7.98 9.95
C ALA A 259 15.23 7.80 11.05
N LEU A 260 16.51 7.97 10.73
CA LEU A 260 17.61 7.79 11.67
C LEU A 260 17.74 9.01 12.58
N LEU A 261 17.68 10.20 12.01
CA LEU A 261 17.78 11.47 12.74
C LEU A 261 16.42 11.97 13.23
N ARG A 262 15.33 11.38 12.74
CA ARG A 262 13.95 11.81 12.99
C ARG A 262 13.71 13.27 12.61
N HIS A 263 14.29 13.66 11.48
CA HIS A 263 14.13 15.00 10.93
C HIS A 263 13.10 15.01 9.82
N CYS A 264 12.26 16.04 9.82
CA CYS A 264 11.28 16.35 8.80
C CYS A 264 11.67 17.68 8.14
N TYR A 265 11.87 17.68 6.82
CA TYR A 265 12.25 18.87 6.05
C TYR A 265 11.13 19.23 5.09
N PHE A 266 10.66 20.47 5.10
CA PHE A 266 9.65 20.93 4.15
C PHE A 266 10.27 21.63 2.95
N HIS A 267 9.57 21.52 1.83
CA HIS A 267 10.00 22.03 0.53
C HIS A 267 8.87 22.85 -0.09
N ASP A 268 9.20 24.07 -0.51
CA ASP A 268 8.31 24.99 -1.23
C ASP A 268 8.19 24.65 -2.72
N LYS A 269 9.00 23.71 -3.19
CA LYS A 269 9.10 23.27 -4.58
C LYS A 269 8.87 21.78 -4.72
N THR A 270 8.15 21.44 -5.79
CA THR A 270 8.08 20.07 -6.32
C THR A 270 9.41 19.65 -6.93
N CYS A 271 9.60 18.37 -7.17
CA CYS A 271 10.79 17.88 -7.84
C CYS A 271 10.88 18.30 -9.33
N LYS A 272 9.76 18.71 -9.94
CA LYS A 272 9.74 19.34 -11.27
C LYS A 272 10.28 20.76 -11.25
N GLU A 273 10.03 21.48 -10.15
CA GLU A 273 10.41 22.88 -9.99
C GLU A 273 11.85 23.04 -9.48
N ALA A 274 12.36 22.06 -8.73
CA ALA A 274 13.74 22.02 -8.26
C ALA A 274 14.30 20.59 -8.24
N ALA A 275 15.54 20.45 -8.69
CA ALA A 275 16.24 19.17 -8.65
C ALA A 275 16.40 18.69 -7.20
N ILE A 276 15.94 17.46 -6.95
CA ILE A 276 16.19 16.75 -5.69
C ILE A 276 17.63 16.23 -5.66
N VAL A 277 18.26 16.27 -4.48
CA VAL A 277 19.64 15.82 -4.29
C VAL A 277 19.69 14.41 -3.72
N PRO A 278 20.64 13.56 -4.13
CA PRO A 278 20.83 12.26 -3.51
C PRO A 278 21.18 12.40 -2.01
N ALA A 279 20.37 11.79 -1.17
CA ALA A 279 20.50 11.80 0.28
C ALA A 279 19.99 10.47 0.85
N TRP A 280 20.89 9.51 0.98
CA TRP A 280 20.61 8.09 1.21
C TRP A 280 19.74 7.75 2.44
N LEU A 281 19.66 8.66 3.42
CA LEU A 281 18.86 8.49 4.63
C LEU A 281 17.47 9.11 4.54
N PHE A 282 17.17 9.79 3.44
CA PHE A 282 15.95 10.56 3.28
C PHE A 282 14.95 9.86 2.37
N HIS A 283 13.68 10.03 2.72
CA HIS A 283 12.54 9.64 1.92
C HIS A 283 11.79 10.90 1.49
N TYR A 284 11.80 11.22 0.20
CA TYR A 284 11.13 12.40 -0.34
C TYR A 284 9.67 12.09 -0.70
N TYR A 285 8.77 12.99 -0.33
CA TYR A 285 7.34 12.93 -0.58
C TYR A 285 6.85 14.25 -1.16
N GLU A 286 5.87 14.22 -2.04
CA GLU A 286 5.33 15.41 -2.69
C GLU A 286 3.80 15.40 -2.68
N TYR A 287 3.20 16.52 -2.34
CA TYR A 287 1.76 16.71 -2.43
C TYR A 287 1.37 17.02 -3.87
N SER A 288 0.58 16.13 -4.48
CA SER A 288 0.09 16.33 -5.84
C SER A 288 -1.41 16.04 -5.95
N CYS A 289 -2.07 16.87 -6.77
CA CYS A 289 -3.46 16.71 -7.19
C CYS A 289 -3.59 15.92 -8.50
N ASP A 290 -2.49 15.60 -9.17
CA ASP A 290 -2.51 14.76 -10.36
C ASP A 290 -2.43 13.28 -9.94
N PRO A 291 -3.48 12.48 -10.21
CA PRO A 291 -3.53 11.07 -9.82
C PRO A 291 -2.53 10.20 -10.59
N PHE A 292 -1.97 10.69 -11.70
CA PHE A 292 -1.01 9.98 -12.56
C PHE A 292 0.44 10.35 -12.28
N ASP A 293 0.68 11.15 -11.25
CA ASP A 293 2.00 11.59 -10.86
C ASP A 293 2.85 10.45 -10.27
N ASP A 294 3.50 9.73 -11.18
CA ASP A 294 4.63 8.87 -10.86
C ASP A 294 5.84 9.75 -10.60
N LEU A 295 6.07 10.08 -9.32
CA LEU A 295 7.19 10.93 -8.89
C LEU A 295 8.52 10.50 -9.52
N VAL A 296 8.77 9.20 -9.70
CA VAL A 296 10.01 8.73 -10.35
C VAL A 296 10.13 9.26 -11.78
N LYS A 297 9.04 9.22 -12.55
CA LYS A 297 9.05 9.75 -13.92
C LYS A 297 9.18 11.26 -13.93
N GLN A 298 8.51 11.92 -13.01
CA GLN A 298 8.50 13.38 -12.94
C GLN A 298 9.87 13.96 -12.61
N CYS A 299 10.55 13.38 -11.63
CA CYS A 299 11.78 13.96 -11.10
C CYS A 299 13.03 13.60 -11.93
N PHE A 300 12.98 12.58 -12.80
CA PHE A 300 14.17 12.05 -13.47
C PHE A 300 14.08 11.91 -15.00
N ILE A 301 12.95 12.25 -15.64
CA ILE A 301 12.76 12.10 -17.10
C ILE A 301 12.54 13.45 -17.82
N SER A 302 12.99 14.56 -17.24
CA SER A 302 12.96 15.89 -17.89
C SER A 302 14.15 16.12 -18.81
#